data_AF-A0A2N1TLM1-F1
#
_entry.id   AF-A0A2N1TLM1-F1
#
_cell.length_a   1.000
_cell.length_b   1.000
_cell.length_c   1.000
_cell.angle_alpha   90.00
_cell.angle_beta   90.00
_cell.angle_gamma   90.00
#
_symmetry.space_group_name_H-M   'P 1'
#
loop_
_entity.id
_entity.type
_entity.pdbx_description
1 polymer ?
#
loop_
_entity_poly.entity_id
_entity_poly.type
_entity_poly.pdbx_seq_one_letter_code
_entity_poly.pdbx_strand_id
1 'polypeptide(L)'
;MIKMFKYGPTKRMARFATNMTWPLMTRGKRWSDYPVLKHIINPFFRYPHNEITAIPIGVKLPSPENVVVPTEAVERFIAQAGHVVIFDECVCRAKFRCANHPADIGCMALGRGAERIHPSHGRRATIGEAKAHVRRAADAGLIANIAHVWIDVVAFGLPDFKHLMFICFCDDCCCMYRTDMKRPGPNLDKAYRRLPGISVIVDEERCNGCGICAAQCFASMIREENGRARVLESCKGCGRCVSACPRGALTLKIDDQDEVFRQIMDRVKKVADIS
;
A
#
# COMPACT_ATOMS: atom_id res chain seq x y z
N MET A 1 16.49 -27.68 -17.05
CA MET A 1 17.32 -26.45 -17.09
C MET A 1 16.67 -25.25 -17.78
N ILE A 2 15.69 -25.40 -18.69
CA ILE A 2 15.13 -24.29 -19.51
C ILE A 2 14.15 -23.37 -18.73
N LYS A 3 13.47 -23.83 -17.67
CA LYS A 3 12.50 -23.02 -16.91
C LYS A 3 13.13 -21.90 -16.05
N MET A 4 14.43 -21.95 -15.78
CA MET A 4 15.10 -21.04 -14.85
C MET A 4 15.33 -19.63 -15.44
N PHE A 5 15.22 -19.48 -16.76
CA PHE A 5 15.33 -18.19 -17.45
C PHE A 5 13.97 -17.54 -17.77
N LYS A 6 12.88 -18.31 -17.73
CA LYS A 6 11.52 -17.80 -18.00
C LYS A 6 10.93 -17.07 -16.80
N TYR A 7 11.18 -17.60 -15.60
CA TYR A 7 10.63 -17.07 -14.36
C TYR A 7 11.73 -16.61 -13.41
N GLY A 8 11.40 -15.65 -12.56
CA GLY A 8 12.22 -15.26 -11.43
C GLY A 8 12.34 -16.35 -10.35
N PRO A 9 12.91 -16.00 -9.19
CA PRO A 9 13.07 -16.92 -8.06
C PRO A 9 11.74 -17.55 -7.62
N THR A 10 11.79 -18.82 -7.23
CA THR A 10 10.63 -19.52 -6.65
C THR A 10 10.24 -18.92 -5.30
N LYS A 11 9.00 -19.12 -4.85
CA LYS A 11 8.52 -18.74 -3.51
C LYS A 11 9.43 -19.21 -2.38
N ARG A 12 9.98 -20.44 -2.47
CA ARG A 12 10.93 -20.98 -1.48
C ARG A 12 12.23 -20.18 -1.45
N MET A 13 12.78 -19.85 -2.63
CA MET A 13 14.01 -19.06 -2.75
C MET A 13 13.79 -17.63 -2.24
N ALA A 14 12.70 -16.98 -2.64
CA ALA A 14 12.37 -15.63 -2.19
C ALA A 14 12.22 -15.57 -0.66
N ARG A 15 11.46 -16.51 -0.06
CA ARG A 15 11.31 -16.60 1.40
C ARG A 15 12.65 -16.82 2.11
N PHE A 16 13.49 -17.70 1.57
CA PHE A 16 14.82 -17.95 2.13
C PHE A 16 15.67 -16.67 2.10
N ALA A 17 15.74 -15.99 0.95
CA ALA A 17 16.47 -14.74 0.79
C ALA A 17 15.93 -13.66 1.75
N THR A 18 14.61 -13.45 1.79
CA THR A 18 13.98 -12.48 2.70
C THR A 18 14.21 -12.82 4.17
N ASN A 19 14.28 -14.09 4.56
CA ASN A 19 14.60 -14.46 5.94
C ASN A 19 16.05 -14.21 6.30
N MET A 20 16.97 -14.50 5.37
CA MET A 20 18.40 -14.27 5.55
C MET A 20 18.74 -12.78 5.61
N THR A 21 18.13 -11.95 4.76
CA THR A 21 18.42 -10.51 4.69
C THR A 21 17.64 -9.69 5.72
N TRP A 22 16.59 -10.23 6.33
CA TRP A 22 15.74 -9.50 7.28
C TRP A 22 16.48 -8.91 8.49
N PRO A 23 17.37 -9.63 9.19
CA PRO A 23 18.12 -9.07 10.31
C PRO A 23 19.04 -7.91 9.89
N LEU A 24 19.52 -7.94 8.64
CA LEU A 24 20.32 -6.86 8.06
C LEU A 24 19.44 -5.67 7.69
N MET A 25 18.29 -5.89 7.06
CA MET A 25 17.35 -4.81 6.69
C MET A 25 16.81 -4.07 7.92
N THR A 26 16.47 -4.82 8.97
CA THR A 26 15.96 -4.25 10.23
C THR A 26 17.03 -3.48 11.00
N ARG A 27 18.29 -3.95 11.01
CA ARG A 27 19.43 -3.19 11.56
C ARG A 27 19.79 -1.99 10.69
N GLY A 28 19.80 -2.15 9.37
CA GLY A 28 20.06 -1.09 8.39
C GLY A 28 19.08 0.07 8.54
N LYS A 29 17.83 -0.21 8.91
CA LYS A 29 16.87 0.83 9.27
C LYS A 29 17.31 1.65 10.49
N ARG A 30 17.73 1.00 11.58
CA ARG A 30 18.29 1.71 12.76
C ARG A 30 19.57 2.48 12.40
N TRP A 31 20.36 1.94 11.47
CA TRP A 31 21.55 2.61 10.96
C TRP A 31 21.24 3.84 10.10
N SER A 32 20.07 3.89 9.47
CA SER A 32 19.65 5.07 8.69
C SER A 32 19.41 6.32 9.55
N ASP A 33 19.30 6.15 10.87
CA ASP A 33 19.22 7.25 11.85
C ASP A 33 20.62 7.82 12.21
N TYR A 34 21.71 7.11 11.87
CA TYR A 34 23.07 7.59 12.11
C TYR A 34 23.52 8.55 11.00
N PRO A 35 24.11 9.72 11.33
CA PRO A 35 24.42 10.78 10.37
C PRO A 35 25.24 10.32 9.15
N VAL A 36 26.24 9.45 9.36
CA VAL A 36 27.14 8.99 8.29
C VAL A 36 26.47 7.95 7.38
N LEU A 37 25.82 6.94 7.97
CA LEU A 37 25.18 5.85 7.23
C LEU A 37 23.91 6.30 6.50
N LYS A 38 23.25 7.35 7.00
CA LYS A 38 22.13 8.02 6.35
C LYS A 38 22.45 8.43 4.90
N HIS A 39 23.66 8.91 4.60
CA HIS A 39 24.02 9.33 3.25
C HIS A 39 24.17 8.16 2.26
N ILE A 40 24.54 6.97 2.75
CA ILE A 40 24.71 5.75 1.95
C ILE A 40 23.36 5.04 1.73
N ILE A 41 22.51 5.01 2.76
CA ILE A 41 21.26 4.25 2.74
C ILE A 41 20.15 5.03 2.02
N ASN A 42 20.10 6.37 2.19
CA ASN A 42 18.99 7.17 1.67
C ASN A 42 18.73 7.07 0.16
N PRO A 43 19.73 7.06 -0.74
CA PRO A 43 19.51 7.01 -2.18
C PRO A 43 18.63 5.84 -2.64
N PHE A 44 18.72 4.67 -1.99
CA PHE A 44 17.91 3.50 -2.32
C PHE A 44 16.41 3.66 -1.97
N PHE A 45 16.06 4.59 -1.09
CA PHE A 45 14.67 4.79 -0.65
C PHE A 45 14.07 6.11 -1.19
N ARG A 46 14.79 6.81 -2.08
CA ARG A 46 14.30 8.05 -2.70
C ARG A 46 13.41 7.79 -3.91
N TYR A 47 12.47 8.69 -4.12
CA TYR A 47 11.73 8.81 -5.37
C TYR A 47 12.70 8.92 -6.57
N PRO A 48 12.42 8.27 -7.73
CA PRO A 48 11.22 7.49 -8.05
C PRO A 48 11.31 5.99 -7.71
N HIS A 49 12.39 5.53 -7.05
CA HIS A 49 12.66 4.09 -6.89
C HIS A 49 11.85 3.42 -5.76
N ASN A 50 11.17 4.19 -4.92
CA ASN A 50 10.35 3.68 -3.83
C ASN A 50 9.15 4.61 -3.57
N GLU A 51 7.99 4.25 -4.11
CA GLU A 51 6.74 4.99 -3.93
C GLU A 51 5.58 4.04 -3.61
N ILE A 52 4.79 4.43 -2.61
CA ILE A 52 3.60 3.71 -2.18
C ILE A 52 2.50 4.73 -1.96
N THR A 53 1.40 4.61 -2.71
CA THR A 53 0.23 5.47 -2.56
C THR A 53 -0.91 4.70 -1.93
N ALA A 54 -1.41 5.19 -0.79
CA ALA A 54 -2.53 4.56 -0.10
C ALA A 54 -3.86 4.89 -0.78
N ILE A 55 -4.66 3.86 -1.04
CA ILE A 55 -6.02 3.97 -1.53
C ILE A 55 -6.95 3.28 -0.53
N PRO A 56 -7.79 4.04 0.20
CA PRO A 56 -8.66 3.49 1.23
C PRO A 56 -9.81 2.71 0.60
N ILE A 57 -9.64 1.40 0.45
CA ILE A 57 -10.71 0.49 0.02
C ILE A 57 -11.57 0.11 1.24
N GLY A 58 -12.87 -0.05 1.07
CA GLY A 58 -13.78 -0.44 2.15
C GLY A 58 -14.28 0.69 3.07
N VAL A 59 -13.94 1.95 2.78
CA VAL A 59 -14.52 3.12 3.46
C VAL A 59 -15.72 3.62 2.66
N LYS A 60 -16.88 3.72 3.29
CA LYS A 60 -18.09 4.31 2.68
C LYS A 60 -17.94 5.84 2.64
N LEU A 61 -18.23 6.44 1.48
CA LEU A 61 -18.27 7.89 1.31
C LEU A 61 -19.71 8.41 1.53
N PRO A 62 -19.91 9.65 2.02
CA PRO A 62 -21.24 10.13 2.41
C PRO A 62 -22.18 10.56 1.28
N SER A 63 -21.77 10.60 0.01
CA SER A 63 -22.58 11.23 -1.06
C SER A 63 -22.83 10.33 -2.28
N PRO A 64 -24.06 10.35 -2.88
CA PRO A 64 -24.51 9.21 -3.67
C PRO A 64 -24.49 9.35 -5.20
N GLU A 65 -24.26 10.51 -5.83
CA GLU A 65 -24.75 10.63 -7.22
C GLU A 65 -23.70 10.62 -8.34
N ASN A 66 -22.45 11.00 -8.11
CA ASN A 66 -21.40 10.95 -9.15
C ASN A 66 -20.01 10.67 -8.54
N VAL A 67 -19.95 9.73 -7.61
CA VAL A 67 -18.77 9.46 -6.78
C VAL A 67 -18.30 8.00 -6.95
N VAL A 68 -17.38 7.76 -7.91
CA VAL A 68 -16.46 6.62 -7.97
C VAL A 68 -15.80 6.33 -6.61
N VAL A 69 -16.22 5.26 -5.95
CA VAL A 69 -15.65 4.83 -4.65
C VAL A 69 -14.15 4.51 -4.81
N PRO A 70 -13.28 4.70 -3.80
CA PRO A 70 -11.86 4.30 -3.88
C PRO A 70 -11.62 2.87 -4.39
N THR A 71 -12.52 1.94 -4.07
CA THR A 71 -12.51 0.58 -4.62
C THR A 71 -12.65 0.60 -6.16
N GLU A 72 -13.58 1.37 -6.70
CA GLU A 72 -13.79 1.52 -8.14
C GLU A 72 -12.60 2.18 -8.83
N ALA A 73 -11.91 3.14 -8.19
CA ALA A 73 -10.66 3.69 -8.72
C ALA A 73 -9.58 2.59 -8.89
N VAL A 74 -9.46 1.67 -7.93
CA VAL A 74 -8.59 0.50 -8.05
C VAL A 74 -9.07 -0.44 -9.16
N GLU A 75 -10.37 -0.67 -9.30
CA GLU A 75 -10.94 -1.51 -10.36
C GLU A 75 -10.72 -0.92 -11.76
N ARG A 76 -10.87 0.40 -11.94
CA ARG A 76 -10.57 1.14 -13.18
C ARG A 76 -9.09 1.06 -13.52
N PHE A 77 -8.23 1.12 -12.51
CA PHE A 77 -6.80 1.00 -12.67
C PHE A 77 -6.37 -0.40 -13.14
N ILE A 78 -6.91 -1.44 -12.50
CA ILE A 78 -6.67 -2.84 -12.91
C ILE A 78 -7.15 -3.08 -14.33
N ALA A 79 -8.26 -2.46 -14.75
CA ALA A 79 -8.78 -2.60 -16.11
C ALA A 79 -7.83 -2.06 -17.19
N GLN A 80 -6.85 -1.22 -16.83
CA GLN A 80 -5.81 -0.73 -17.75
C GLN A 80 -4.57 -1.63 -17.76
N ALA A 81 -4.50 -2.66 -16.91
CA ALA A 81 -3.36 -3.55 -16.86
C ALA A 81 -3.51 -4.70 -17.87
N GLY A 82 -2.51 -4.90 -18.73
CA GLY A 82 -2.54 -6.02 -19.70
C GLY A 82 -2.26 -7.37 -19.06
N HIS A 83 -1.53 -7.37 -17.94
CA HIS A 83 -1.14 -8.60 -17.23
C HIS A 83 -1.37 -8.45 -15.73
N VAL A 84 -2.04 -9.44 -15.13
CA VAL A 84 -2.32 -9.50 -13.69
C VAL A 84 -1.96 -10.87 -13.12
N VAL A 85 -1.17 -10.86 -12.05
CA VAL A 85 -0.88 -12.04 -11.22
C VAL A 85 -1.29 -11.76 -9.79
N ILE A 86 -2.18 -12.59 -9.24
CA ILE A 86 -2.57 -12.54 -7.84
C ILE A 86 -1.70 -13.53 -7.07
N PHE A 87 -1.05 -13.04 -6.01
CA PHE A 87 -0.25 -13.89 -5.14
C PHE A 87 -1.17 -14.73 -4.25
N ASP A 88 -0.80 -15.99 -4.03
CA ASP A 88 -1.56 -16.90 -3.15
C ASP A 88 -1.45 -16.49 -1.68
N GLU A 89 -0.46 -15.65 -1.34
CA GLU A 89 -0.29 -15.12 0.01
C GLU A 89 0.30 -13.71 0.04
N CYS A 90 0.02 -12.97 1.11
CA CYS A 90 0.72 -11.74 1.43
C CYS A 90 2.07 -12.07 2.09
N VAL A 91 3.16 -11.66 1.45
CA VAL A 91 4.54 -11.88 1.94
C VAL A 91 4.73 -11.36 3.36
N CYS A 92 4.19 -10.18 3.67
CA CYS A 92 4.29 -9.57 4.99
C CYS A 92 3.53 -10.39 6.05
N ARG A 93 2.24 -10.68 5.83
CA ARG A 93 1.43 -11.46 6.77
C ARG A 93 1.97 -12.87 6.99
N ALA A 94 2.45 -13.52 5.93
CA ALA A 94 3.06 -14.84 6.01
C ALA A 94 4.35 -14.82 6.84
N LYS A 95 5.23 -13.83 6.62
CA LYS A 95 6.50 -13.71 7.35
C LYS A 95 6.30 -13.44 8.84
N PHE A 96 5.37 -12.55 9.18
CA PHE A 96 5.10 -12.17 10.57
C PHE A 96 4.02 -13.01 11.25
N ARG A 97 3.47 -14.02 10.56
CA ARG A 97 2.41 -14.90 11.07
C ARG A 97 1.23 -14.09 11.62
N CYS A 98 0.65 -13.25 10.76
CA CYS A 98 -0.46 -12.38 11.13
C CYS A 98 -1.62 -13.19 11.72
N ALA A 99 -2.07 -12.80 12.92
CA ALA A 99 -3.22 -13.40 13.58
C ALA A 99 -4.54 -12.67 13.26
N ASN A 100 -4.46 -11.43 12.78
CA ASN A 100 -5.61 -10.52 12.69
C ASN A 100 -6.22 -10.44 11.29
N HIS A 101 -5.48 -10.84 10.25
CA HIS A 101 -5.92 -10.70 8.86
C HIS A 101 -5.48 -11.91 8.03
N PRO A 102 -6.28 -12.30 7.02
CA PRO A 102 -6.03 -13.47 6.19
C PRO A 102 -4.72 -13.36 5.40
N ALA A 103 -3.84 -14.34 5.58
CA ALA A 103 -2.57 -14.40 4.84
C ALA A 103 -2.77 -14.70 3.35
N ASP A 104 -3.88 -15.34 2.96
CA ASP A 104 -4.21 -15.76 1.60
C ASP A 104 -4.89 -14.64 0.75
N ILE A 105 -4.94 -13.42 1.27
CA ILE A 105 -5.17 -12.22 0.45
C ILE A 105 -3.79 -11.67 0.06
N GLY A 106 -3.20 -12.20 -1.03
CA GLY A 106 -1.90 -11.73 -1.52
C GLY A 106 -1.96 -10.43 -2.31
N CYS A 107 -0.79 -9.84 -2.57
CA CYS A 107 -0.65 -8.68 -3.44
C CYS A 107 -0.94 -9.05 -4.91
N MET A 108 -1.18 -8.05 -5.76
CA MET A 108 -1.29 -8.23 -7.20
C MET A 108 -0.11 -7.60 -7.90
N ALA A 109 0.57 -8.35 -8.76
CA ALA A 109 1.54 -7.82 -9.70
C ALA A 109 0.84 -7.44 -11.00
N LEU A 110 1.17 -6.26 -11.53
CA LEU A 110 0.62 -5.66 -12.73
C LEU A 110 1.72 -5.32 -13.73
N GLY A 111 1.37 -5.36 -15.01
CA GLY A 111 2.26 -5.09 -16.14
C GLY A 111 3.01 -6.32 -16.63
N ARG A 112 3.66 -6.20 -17.79
CA ARG A 112 4.36 -7.32 -18.46
C ARG A 112 5.39 -8.05 -17.59
N GLY A 113 6.01 -7.37 -16.64
CA GLY A 113 6.92 -7.95 -15.64
C GLY A 113 6.25 -8.98 -14.74
N ALA A 114 4.93 -8.90 -14.53
CA ALA A 114 4.16 -9.87 -13.76
C ALA A 114 4.22 -11.28 -14.39
N GLU A 115 4.42 -11.39 -15.71
CA GLU A 115 4.50 -12.68 -16.40
C GLU A 115 5.70 -13.52 -16.00
N ARG A 116 6.73 -12.88 -15.47
CA ARG A 116 7.96 -13.51 -14.99
C ARG A 116 7.88 -13.94 -13.53
N ILE A 117 6.80 -13.59 -12.81
CA ILE A 117 6.58 -14.08 -11.46
C ILE A 117 6.43 -15.60 -11.52
N HIS A 118 7.26 -16.31 -10.74
CA HIS A 118 7.23 -17.78 -10.73
C HIS A 118 5.85 -18.27 -10.25
N PRO A 119 5.22 -19.28 -10.90
CA PRO A 119 3.89 -19.78 -10.55
C PRO A 119 3.73 -20.35 -9.13
N SER A 120 4.81 -20.45 -8.36
CA SER A 120 4.74 -20.87 -6.95
C SER A 120 4.39 -19.71 -6.01
N HIS A 121 4.39 -18.47 -6.50
CA HIS A 121 3.97 -17.29 -5.74
C HIS A 121 2.46 -17.03 -5.85
N GLY A 122 1.84 -17.47 -6.93
CA GLY A 122 0.49 -17.07 -7.28
C GLY A 122 0.07 -17.55 -8.65
N ARG A 123 -1.07 -17.02 -9.08
CA ARG A 123 -1.74 -17.38 -10.33
C ARG A 123 -2.01 -16.16 -11.19
N ARG A 124 -2.06 -16.37 -12.51
CA ARG A 124 -2.61 -15.38 -13.43
C ARG A 124 -4.10 -15.19 -13.12
N ALA A 125 -4.59 -13.97 -13.32
CA ALA A 125 -5.96 -13.62 -13.06
C ALA A 125 -6.54 -12.80 -14.21
N THR A 126 -7.81 -13.05 -14.49
CA THR A 126 -8.63 -12.17 -15.31
C THR A 126 -8.91 -10.87 -14.56
N ILE A 127 -9.32 -9.83 -15.29
CA ILE A 127 -9.77 -8.57 -14.68
C ILE A 127 -10.92 -8.81 -13.69
N GLY A 128 -11.86 -9.71 -14.01
CA GLY A 128 -12.97 -10.05 -13.11
C GLY A 128 -12.48 -10.65 -11.78
N GLU A 129 -11.54 -11.59 -11.84
CA GLU A 129 -10.94 -12.18 -10.63
C GLU A 129 -10.13 -11.17 -9.83
N ALA A 130 -9.40 -10.28 -10.49
CA ALA A 130 -8.64 -9.22 -9.83
C ALA A 130 -9.56 -8.23 -9.10
N LYS A 131 -10.68 -7.82 -9.72
CA LYS A 131 -11.71 -7.00 -9.07
C LYS A 131 -12.35 -7.71 -7.89
N ALA A 132 -12.68 -9.00 -8.04
CA ALA A 132 -13.22 -9.81 -6.94
C ALA A 132 -12.24 -9.90 -5.76
N HIS A 133 -10.93 -10.02 -6.04
CA HIS A 133 -9.88 -10.04 -5.02
C HIS A 133 -9.74 -8.68 -4.30
N VAL A 134 -9.88 -7.55 -5.00
CA VAL A 134 -9.93 -6.22 -4.38
C VAL A 134 -11.12 -6.10 -3.42
N ARG A 135 -12.31 -6.57 -3.82
CA ARG A 135 -13.51 -6.56 -2.97
C ARG A 135 -13.30 -7.40 -1.72
N ARG A 136 -12.77 -8.62 -1.88
CA ARG A 136 -12.39 -9.49 -0.76
C ARG A 136 -11.41 -8.82 0.21
N ALA A 137 -10.44 -8.06 -0.31
CA ALA A 137 -9.52 -7.31 0.52
C ALA A 137 -10.21 -6.16 1.28
N ALA A 138 -11.15 -5.46 0.63
CA ALA A 138 -11.94 -4.41 1.26
C ALA A 138 -12.83 -4.97 2.39
N ASP A 139 -13.48 -6.11 2.17
CA ASP A 139 -14.32 -6.79 3.17
C ASP A 139 -13.50 -7.26 4.39
N ALA A 140 -12.22 -7.60 4.17
CA ALA A 140 -11.26 -7.92 5.22
C ALA A 140 -10.66 -6.68 5.94
N GLY A 141 -11.14 -5.46 5.64
CA GLY A 141 -10.66 -4.22 6.28
C GLY A 141 -9.21 -3.84 5.92
N LEU A 142 -8.70 -4.36 4.80
CA LEU A 142 -7.36 -4.05 4.29
C LEU A 142 -7.37 -2.73 3.50
N ILE A 143 -6.20 -2.13 3.36
CA ILE A 143 -6.01 -0.90 2.57
C ILE A 143 -5.24 -1.24 1.31
N ALA A 144 -5.73 -0.83 0.14
CA ALA A 144 -4.99 -0.99 -1.11
C ALA A 144 -3.85 0.03 -1.16
N ASN A 145 -2.72 -0.37 -1.71
CA ASN A 145 -1.58 0.49 -1.92
C ASN A 145 -1.02 0.22 -3.31
N ILE A 146 -1.01 1.24 -4.17
CA ILE A 146 -0.27 1.17 -5.44
C ILE A 146 1.19 1.39 -5.10
N ALA A 147 2.03 0.40 -5.39
CA ALA A 147 3.43 0.36 -5.00
C ALA A 147 4.31 0.14 -6.23
N HIS A 148 5.34 0.98 -6.35
CA HIS A 148 6.41 0.83 -7.32
C HIS A 148 7.74 0.92 -6.57
N VAL A 149 8.35 -0.24 -6.29
CA VAL A 149 9.51 -0.33 -5.41
C VAL A 149 10.59 -1.21 -6.01
N TRP A 150 11.82 -0.69 -6.08
CA TRP A 150 12.97 -1.37 -6.70
C TRP A 150 13.26 -2.74 -6.08
N ILE A 151 12.95 -2.90 -4.80
CA ILE A 151 13.16 -4.16 -4.07
C ILE A 151 12.35 -5.30 -4.66
N ASP A 152 11.18 -5.01 -5.23
CA ASP A 152 10.33 -6.05 -5.84
C ASP A 152 11.00 -6.60 -7.09
N VAL A 153 11.57 -5.73 -7.91
CA VAL A 153 12.27 -6.11 -9.15
C VAL A 153 13.52 -6.93 -8.84
N VAL A 154 14.24 -6.59 -7.77
CA VAL A 154 15.37 -7.40 -7.28
C VAL A 154 14.88 -8.74 -6.71
N ALA A 155 13.85 -8.74 -5.88
CA ALA A 155 13.31 -9.94 -5.24
C ALA A 155 12.75 -10.95 -6.25
N PHE A 156 12.19 -10.46 -7.35
CA PHE A 156 11.64 -11.29 -8.42
C PHE A 156 12.60 -11.46 -9.61
N GLY A 157 13.84 -10.97 -9.52
CA GLY A 157 14.87 -11.16 -10.55
C GLY A 157 14.44 -10.61 -11.91
N LEU A 158 13.83 -9.43 -11.91
CA LEU A 158 13.30 -8.77 -13.10
C LEU A 158 14.33 -7.75 -13.63
N PRO A 159 14.53 -7.69 -14.96
CA PRO A 159 15.56 -6.85 -15.56
C PRO A 159 15.12 -5.40 -15.72
N ASP A 160 13.82 -5.13 -15.69
CA ASP A 160 13.25 -3.81 -15.96
C ASP A 160 12.36 -3.36 -14.80
N PHE A 161 12.70 -2.18 -14.27
CA PHE A 161 11.97 -1.55 -13.19
C PHE A 161 10.60 -1.02 -13.63
N LYS A 162 10.44 -0.63 -14.90
CA LYS A 162 9.22 0.02 -15.39
C LYS A 162 8.06 -0.94 -15.63
N HIS A 163 8.33 -2.20 -15.95
CA HIS A 163 7.27 -3.13 -16.39
C HIS A 163 6.60 -3.91 -15.26
N LEU A 164 6.82 -3.53 -14.00
CA LEU A 164 6.24 -4.20 -12.85
C LEU A 164 5.79 -3.18 -11.83
N MET A 165 4.56 -3.36 -11.36
CA MET A 165 4.02 -2.57 -10.27
C MET A 165 3.08 -3.44 -9.44
N PHE A 166 2.90 -3.10 -8.17
CA PHE A 166 2.08 -3.87 -7.26
C PHE A 166 0.86 -3.11 -6.78
N ILE A 167 -0.21 -3.85 -6.53
CA ILE A 167 -1.26 -3.45 -5.59
C ILE A 167 -1.13 -4.34 -4.36
N CYS A 168 -0.75 -3.73 -3.23
CA CYS A 168 -0.62 -4.41 -1.95
C CYS A 168 -1.84 -4.15 -1.08
N PHE A 169 -2.40 -5.20 -0.48
CA PHE A 169 -3.52 -5.09 0.46
C PHE A 169 -3.01 -5.17 1.89
N CYS A 170 -2.67 -4.02 2.43
CA CYS A 170 -1.90 -3.90 3.65
C CYS A 170 -2.79 -3.77 4.88
N ASP A 171 -2.37 -4.43 5.95
CA ASP A 171 -2.86 -4.24 7.32
C ASP A 171 -1.87 -3.37 8.12
N ASP A 172 -2.22 -3.04 9.37
CA ASP A 172 -1.41 -2.18 10.25
C ASP A 172 -0.54 -2.97 11.22
N CYS A 173 -0.71 -4.29 11.30
CA CYS A 173 -0.02 -5.13 12.28
C CYS A 173 1.23 -5.85 11.72
N CYS A 174 1.29 -6.06 10.41
CA CYS A 174 2.31 -6.88 9.76
C CYS A 174 2.89 -6.25 8.50
N CYS A 175 2.25 -5.25 7.89
CA CYS A 175 2.80 -4.61 6.70
C CYS A 175 4.10 -3.85 7.02
N MET A 176 5.20 -4.25 6.39
CA MET A 176 6.53 -3.65 6.62
C MET A 176 6.63 -2.16 6.30
N TYR A 177 5.69 -1.62 5.50
CA TYR A 177 5.62 -0.20 5.18
C TYR A 177 4.72 0.60 6.13
N ARG A 178 3.86 -0.06 6.92
CA ARG A 178 2.88 0.61 7.79
C ARG A 178 3.23 0.50 9.27
N THR A 179 3.86 -0.59 9.71
CA THR A 179 4.15 -0.83 11.15
C THR A 179 5.06 0.23 11.77
N ASP A 180 5.91 0.88 10.97
CA ASP A 180 6.89 1.86 11.45
C ASP A 180 6.54 3.32 11.10
N MET A 181 5.33 3.57 10.62
CA MET A 181 4.92 4.91 10.19
C MET A 181 4.60 5.86 11.35
N LYS A 182 4.52 5.35 12.60
CA LYS A 182 4.37 6.20 13.79
C LYS A 182 5.60 7.06 14.07
N ARG A 183 6.78 6.62 13.63
CA ARG A 183 8.06 7.33 13.72
C ARG A 183 8.89 7.02 12.45
N PRO A 184 8.45 7.53 11.29
CA PRO A 184 9.07 7.16 10.03
C PRO A 184 10.43 7.85 9.89
N GLY A 185 11.42 7.12 9.36
CA GLY A 185 12.63 7.76 8.85
C GLY A 185 12.30 8.69 7.67
N PRO A 186 13.17 9.66 7.33
CA PRO A 186 12.86 10.72 6.35
C PRO A 186 12.44 10.22 4.96
N ASN A 187 12.93 9.06 4.51
CA ASN A 187 12.56 8.52 3.20
C ASN A 187 11.25 7.75 3.24
N LEU A 188 10.97 7.03 4.33
CA LEU A 188 9.74 6.25 4.45
C LEU A 188 8.52 7.18 4.47
N ASP A 189 8.63 8.32 5.17
CA ASP A 189 7.58 9.33 5.20
C ASP A 189 7.27 9.90 3.79
N LYS A 190 8.31 10.10 2.98
CA LYS A 190 8.20 10.61 1.61
C LYS A 190 7.74 9.56 0.60
N ALA A 191 8.08 8.29 0.83
CA ALA A 191 7.71 7.17 -0.01
C ALA A 191 6.23 6.81 0.16
N TYR A 192 5.72 6.85 1.39
CA TYR A 192 4.31 6.57 1.68
C TYR A 192 3.47 7.85 1.51
N ARG A 193 2.79 7.96 0.37
CA ARG A 193 2.06 9.16 -0.04
C ARG A 193 0.56 9.03 0.13
N ARG A 194 -0.04 10.17 0.47
CA ARG A 194 -1.48 10.35 0.45
C ARG A 194 -1.97 10.41 -1.00
N LEU A 195 -3.15 9.82 -1.25
CA LEU A 195 -3.86 10.00 -2.51
C LEU A 195 -4.13 11.50 -2.75
N PRO A 196 -3.88 12.05 -3.95
CA PRO A 196 -4.28 13.42 -4.23
C PRO A 196 -5.79 13.61 -4.01
N GLY A 197 -6.19 14.82 -3.61
CA GLY A 197 -7.59 15.17 -3.40
C GLY A 197 -8.31 14.45 -2.26
N ILE A 198 -7.60 13.66 -1.44
CA ILE A 198 -8.20 13.00 -0.27
C ILE A 198 -7.90 13.78 1.02
N SER A 199 -8.93 13.94 1.85
CA SER A 199 -8.81 14.54 3.18
C SER A 199 -9.69 13.80 4.19
N VAL A 200 -9.35 13.93 5.47
CA VAL A 200 -10.20 13.43 6.56
C VAL A 200 -10.72 14.64 7.31
N ILE A 201 -12.03 14.75 7.41
CA ILE A 201 -12.73 15.85 8.06
C ILE A 201 -13.29 15.34 9.39
N VAL A 202 -13.19 16.18 10.42
CA VAL A 202 -13.78 15.91 11.74
C VAL A 202 -15.01 16.78 11.90
N ASP A 203 -16.12 16.14 12.27
CA ASP A 203 -17.34 16.79 12.71
C ASP A 203 -17.23 17.10 14.20
N GLU A 204 -17.07 18.38 14.52
CA GLU A 204 -16.84 18.84 15.88
C GLU A 204 -18.04 18.62 16.80
N GLU A 205 -19.26 18.56 16.28
CA GLU A 205 -20.46 18.36 17.09
C GLU A 205 -20.56 16.91 17.55
N ARG A 206 -20.28 15.96 16.65
CA ARG A 206 -20.29 14.53 16.95
C ARG A 206 -19.08 14.07 17.77
N CYS A 207 -18.00 14.86 17.79
CA CYS A 207 -16.67 14.33 18.08
C CYS A 207 -16.36 13.87 19.52
N ASN A 208 -16.87 14.38 20.64
CA ASN A 208 -16.57 13.90 22.02
C ASN A 208 -15.12 13.68 22.54
N GLY A 209 -14.07 13.66 21.72
CA GLY A 209 -12.67 13.59 22.19
C GLY A 209 -12.16 12.22 22.67
N CYS A 210 -12.85 11.10 22.41
CA CYS A 210 -12.48 9.78 22.98
C CYS A 210 -11.09 9.20 22.59
N GLY A 211 -10.34 9.82 21.67
CA GLY A 211 -8.97 9.42 21.32
C GLY A 211 -8.81 8.12 20.49
N ILE A 212 -9.88 7.35 20.24
CA ILE A 212 -9.80 6.06 19.50
C ILE A 212 -9.18 6.23 18.11
N CYS A 213 -9.57 7.28 17.39
CA CYS A 213 -9.04 7.58 16.06
C CYS A 213 -7.53 7.86 16.08
N ALA A 214 -7.04 8.54 17.12
CA ALA A 214 -5.61 8.81 17.31
C ALA A 214 -4.83 7.52 17.61
N ALA A 215 -5.37 6.65 18.48
CA ALA A 215 -4.75 5.36 18.81
C ALA A 215 -4.61 4.44 17.58
N GLN A 216 -5.62 4.44 16.71
CA GLN A 216 -5.67 3.64 15.48
C GLN A 216 -4.88 4.25 14.30
N CYS A 217 -4.34 5.46 14.44
CA CYS A 217 -3.57 6.09 13.38
C CYS A 217 -2.17 5.46 13.27
N PHE A 218 -1.94 4.65 12.22
CA PHE A 218 -0.64 4.04 11.95
C PHE A 218 0.50 5.05 11.72
N ALA A 219 0.16 6.30 11.39
CA ALA A 219 1.10 7.38 11.10
C ALA A 219 1.17 8.48 12.19
N SER A 220 0.43 8.35 13.30
CA SER A 220 0.38 9.36 14.37
C SER A 220 -0.02 10.77 13.90
N MET A 221 -0.91 10.87 12.91
CA MET A 221 -1.33 12.14 12.27
C MET A 221 -2.66 12.69 12.80
N ILE A 222 -3.10 12.21 13.96
CA ILE A 222 -4.30 12.71 14.65
C ILE A 222 -3.89 13.06 16.08
N ARG A 223 -4.25 14.26 16.52
CA ARG A 223 -4.02 14.75 17.88
C ARG A 223 -5.34 15.12 18.52
N GLU A 224 -5.33 15.20 19.84
CA GLU A 224 -6.41 15.86 20.56
C GLU A 224 -6.07 17.34 20.72
N GLU A 225 -7.02 18.21 20.40
CA GLU A 225 -6.93 19.65 20.58
C GLU A 225 -8.31 20.15 21.04
N ASN A 226 -8.36 20.86 22.16
CA ASN A 226 -9.61 21.36 22.77
C ASN A 226 -10.69 20.27 22.99
N GLY A 227 -10.28 19.06 23.42
CA GLY A 227 -11.19 17.93 23.64
C GLY A 227 -11.80 17.36 22.36
N ARG A 228 -11.19 17.66 21.19
CA ARG A 228 -11.62 17.21 19.87
C ARG A 228 -10.46 16.59 19.11
N ALA A 229 -10.77 15.67 18.20
CA ALA A 229 -9.77 15.13 17.30
C ALA A 229 -9.41 16.17 16.23
N ARG A 230 -8.12 16.35 15.97
CA ARG A 230 -7.60 17.17 14.88
C ARG A 230 -6.68 16.33 13.98
N VAL A 231 -6.96 16.35 12.69
CA VAL A 231 -6.15 15.68 11.66
C VAL A 231 -5.05 16.64 11.20
N LEU A 232 -3.80 16.19 11.18
CA LEU A 232 -2.65 16.97 10.74
C LEU A 232 -2.45 16.89 9.22
N GLU A 233 -1.75 17.88 8.65
CA GLU A 233 -1.54 18.01 7.20
C GLU A 233 -0.84 16.79 6.58
N SER A 234 0.11 16.18 7.29
CA SER A 234 0.86 14.99 6.84
C SER A 234 0.05 13.68 6.94
N CYS A 235 -1.26 13.74 7.19
CA CYS A 235 -2.16 12.61 7.11
C CYS A 235 -1.99 11.86 5.79
N LYS A 236 -1.95 10.52 5.85
CA LYS A 236 -1.74 9.65 4.69
C LYS A 236 -3.04 9.24 3.98
N GLY A 237 -4.20 9.70 4.45
CA GLY A 237 -5.50 9.49 3.79
C GLY A 237 -6.00 8.05 3.77
N CYS A 238 -5.52 7.17 4.66
CA CYS A 238 -5.86 5.74 4.63
C CYS A 238 -7.28 5.40 5.15
N GLY A 239 -8.03 6.37 5.68
CA GLY A 239 -9.41 6.19 6.11
C GLY A 239 -9.66 5.33 7.36
N ARG A 240 -8.64 4.70 7.96
CA ARG A 240 -8.82 3.82 9.13
C ARG A 240 -9.51 4.49 10.33
N CYS A 241 -9.23 5.77 10.56
CA CYS A 241 -9.86 6.54 11.62
C CYS A 241 -11.36 6.77 11.41
N VAL A 242 -11.83 6.78 10.15
CA VAL A 242 -13.24 6.89 9.78
C VAL A 242 -13.97 5.63 10.20
N SER A 243 -13.46 4.46 9.80
CA SER A 243 -14.05 3.16 10.18
C SER A 243 -13.97 2.87 11.68
N ALA A 244 -12.96 3.38 12.38
CA ALA A 244 -12.77 3.14 13.81
C ALA A 244 -13.57 4.07 14.73
N CYS A 245 -14.14 5.17 14.22
CA CYS A 245 -14.81 6.16 15.06
C CYS A 245 -16.20 5.66 15.49
N PRO A 246 -16.44 5.38 16.78
CA PRO A 246 -17.75 4.90 17.24
C PRO A 246 -18.85 5.97 17.15
N ARG A 247 -18.47 7.24 17.05
CA ARG A 247 -19.40 8.37 16.92
C ARG A 247 -19.70 8.73 15.46
N GLY A 248 -19.02 8.10 14.50
CA GLY A 248 -19.09 8.50 13.09
C GLY A 248 -18.67 9.95 12.86
N ALA A 249 -17.81 10.51 13.72
CA ALA A 249 -17.42 11.92 13.69
C ALA A 249 -16.30 12.22 12.68
N LEU A 250 -15.70 11.20 12.05
CA LEU A 250 -14.71 11.41 10.99
C LEU A 250 -15.30 10.98 9.65
N THR A 251 -15.02 11.76 8.62
CA THR A 251 -15.44 11.48 7.24
C THR A 251 -14.25 11.56 6.31
N LEU A 252 -14.17 10.64 5.35
CA LEU A 252 -13.22 10.71 4.25
C LEU A 252 -13.86 11.54 3.14
N LYS A 253 -13.23 12.66 2.78
CA LYS A 253 -13.63 13.47 1.63
C LYS A 253 -12.66 13.20 0.49
N ILE A 254 -13.20 13.03 -0.70
CA ILE A 254 -12.46 13.01 -1.95
C ILE A 254 -12.96 14.22 -2.75
N ASP A 255 -12.04 14.99 -3.29
CA ASP A 255 -12.33 16.06 -4.24
C ASP A 255 -12.81 15.46 -5.58
N ASP A 256 -12.71 16.21 -6.68
CA ASP A 256 -13.06 15.71 -8.02
C ASP A 256 -12.34 14.38 -8.30
N GLN A 257 -13.11 13.33 -8.53
CA GLN A 257 -12.58 11.99 -8.56
C GLN A 257 -11.97 11.60 -9.89
N ASP A 258 -12.47 12.17 -11.00
CA ASP A 258 -11.85 11.97 -12.29
C ASP A 258 -10.53 12.73 -12.35
N GLU A 259 -10.44 13.88 -11.69
CA GLU A 259 -9.17 14.56 -11.43
C GLU A 259 -8.24 13.69 -10.59
N VAL A 260 -8.69 13.17 -9.45
CA VAL A 260 -7.87 12.28 -8.60
C VAL A 260 -7.40 11.05 -9.37
N PHE A 261 -8.29 10.39 -10.10
CA PHE A 261 -7.96 9.23 -10.93
C PHE A 261 -6.92 9.58 -12.00
N ARG A 262 -7.10 10.69 -12.71
CA ARG A 262 -6.15 11.16 -13.72
C ARG A 262 -4.78 11.45 -13.12
N GLN A 263 -4.73 12.11 -11.96
CA GLN A 263 -3.47 12.37 -11.26
C GLN A 263 -2.75 11.09 -10.81
N ILE A 264 -3.49 10.06 -10.38
CA ILE A 264 -2.91 8.74 -10.08
C ILE A 264 -2.34 8.13 -11.35
N MET A 265 -3.12 8.11 -12.43
CA MET A 265 -2.68 7.55 -13.71
C MET A 265 -1.44 8.26 -14.27
N ASP A 266 -1.40 9.58 -14.19
CA ASP A 266 -0.26 10.38 -14.65
C ASP A 266 1.00 10.11 -13.83
N ARG A 267 0.86 9.86 -12.52
CA ARG A 267 1.97 9.44 -11.66
C ARG A 267 2.46 8.04 -12.02
N VAL A 268 1.53 7.09 -12.19
CA VAL A 268 1.87 5.71 -12.54
C VAL A 268 2.58 5.66 -13.89
N LYS A 269 2.04 6.31 -14.92
CA LYS A 269 2.64 6.34 -16.27
C LYS A 269 4.04 6.95 -16.32
N LYS A 270 4.41 7.79 -15.34
CA LYS A 270 5.77 8.35 -15.24
C LYS A 270 6.80 7.34 -14.75
N VAL A 271 6.38 6.32 -14.02
CA VAL A 271 7.30 5.39 -13.33
C VAL A 271 7.16 3.93 -13.79
N ALA A 272 5.97 3.56 -14.27
CA ALA A 272 5.66 2.20 -14.69
C ALA A 272 4.81 2.14 -15.97
N ASP A 273 5.04 1.10 -16.76
CA ASP A 273 4.20 0.66 -17.86
C ASP A 273 3.48 -0.63 -17.45
N ILE A 274 2.17 -0.49 -17.29
CA ILE A 274 1.30 -1.54 -16.76
C ILE A 274 0.47 -2.20 -17.86
N SER A 275 0.60 -1.72 -19.10
CA SER A 275 -0.10 -2.26 -20.26
C SER A 275 0.37 -3.66 -20.65
#